data_AF-A0A0G4ECL3-F1
#
_entry.id   AF-A0A0G4ECL3-F1
#
_cell.length_a   1.000
_cell.length_b   1.000
_cell.length_c   1.000
_cell.angle_alpha   90.00
_cell.angle_beta   90.00
_cell.angle_gamma   90.00
#
_symmetry.space_group_name_H-M   'P 1'
#
loop_
_entity.id
_entity.type
_entity.pdbx_description
1 polymer ?
#
loop_
_entity_poly.entity_id
_entity_poly.type
_entity_poly.pdbx_seq_one_letter_code
_entity_poly.pdbx_strand_id
1 'polypeptide(L)'
;MVASKVRPHLLIGSLDDAIDALADESLAAVVSAGLGLREALTEGLAECVDLSRTLFHEVPILDDYESDLIAHLDEACEFIEGVMDGEPTADVLIHCHQGISRSAAVCIAYLMKASKMSFDDALSWVEDAHPPTCPNLNFRKQLRLYERMGCTTAGSSPHHRQYRLWKRACDRGQSLPFPDISDDPEGLLFDDQLDQEEGILSDEGGSGQDDGDVAASGGSRRPPASSRELAEWQYTCKKCRTRLFYESNLLPHHARDGWKWKSFQRKKTSSAVCTGTTISASIVLCCQTPGHECTSVFVEPMKWMGDLKDQTGKLVCSNQRCKGKLGAWSWHGLQCSCGGWHTPAFQVHLSRVDRLPMGSAHRGDVPTPVFDH
;
A
#
# COMPACT_ATOMS: atom_id res chain seq x y z
N MET A 1 12.82 11.78 -28.52
CA MET A 1 13.76 12.07 -27.41
C MET A 1 14.58 10.81 -27.22
N VAL A 2 15.56 10.78 -26.32
CA VAL A 2 16.27 9.52 -26.01
C VAL A 2 15.77 9.09 -24.64
N ALA A 3 15.61 7.78 -24.43
CA ALA A 3 15.28 7.21 -23.13
C ALA A 3 16.15 7.83 -22.02
N SER A 4 15.54 8.16 -20.90
CA SER A 4 16.22 8.79 -19.77
C SER A 4 16.90 7.74 -18.91
N LYS A 5 18.13 8.01 -18.47
CA LYS A 5 18.90 7.10 -17.62
C LYS A 5 18.60 7.36 -16.15
N VAL A 6 17.86 6.44 -15.53
CA VAL A 6 17.44 6.54 -14.12
C VAL A 6 18.59 6.17 -13.18
N ARG A 7 19.35 5.14 -13.53
CA ARG A 7 20.62 4.76 -12.87
C ARG A 7 21.47 3.95 -13.86
N PRO A 8 22.72 3.56 -13.54
CA PRO A 8 23.47 2.66 -14.40
C PRO A 8 22.61 1.46 -14.83
N HIS A 9 22.53 1.22 -16.14
CA HIS A 9 21.83 0.10 -16.74
C HIS A 9 20.30 0.07 -16.62
N LEU A 10 19.69 1.12 -16.08
CA LEU A 10 18.23 1.27 -16.02
C LEU A 10 17.78 2.53 -16.76
N LEU A 11 17.01 2.33 -17.81
CA LEU A 11 16.45 3.37 -18.67
C LEU A 11 14.92 3.43 -18.51
N ILE A 12 14.34 4.62 -18.73
CA ILE A 12 12.89 4.84 -18.80
C ILE A 12 12.54 5.64 -20.06
N GLY A 13 11.41 5.32 -20.70
CA GLY A 13 10.98 6.06 -21.90
C GLY A 13 9.55 5.79 -22.38
N SER A 14 9.26 6.39 -23.53
CA SER A 14 8.04 6.24 -24.34
C SER A 14 8.12 5.05 -25.30
N LEU A 15 7.06 4.85 -26.10
CA LEU A 15 7.05 3.81 -27.13
C LEU A 15 8.09 4.10 -28.22
N ASP A 16 8.24 5.37 -28.61
CA ASP A 16 9.23 5.79 -29.60
C ASP A 16 10.65 5.53 -29.07
N ASP A 17 10.91 5.84 -27.80
CA ASP A 17 12.21 5.55 -27.18
C ASP A 17 12.51 4.04 -27.16
N ALA A 18 11.48 3.20 -26.99
CA ALA A 18 11.64 1.74 -27.04
C ALA A 18 11.94 1.24 -28.45
N ILE A 19 11.27 1.80 -29.47
CA ILE A 19 11.55 1.47 -30.86
C ILE A 19 12.98 1.88 -31.23
N ASP A 20 13.42 3.06 -30.82
CA ASP A 20 14.77 3.55 -31.08
C ASP A 20 15.84 2.72 -30.35
N ALA A 21 15.60 2.36 -29.09
CA ALA A 21 16.55 1.60 -28.27
C ALA A 21 16.80 0.17 -28.81
N LEU A 22 15.85 -0.40 -29.57
CA LEU A 22 16.02 -1.72 -30.17
C LEU A 22 17.20 -1.82 -31.15
N ALA A 23 17.68 -0.70 -31.69
CA ALA A 23 18.89 -0.65 -32.51
C ALA A 23 20.19 -0.65 -31.68
N ASP A 24 20.13 -0.39 -30.37
CA ASP A 24 21.30 -0.28 -29.50
C ASP A 24 21.84 -1.67 -29.11
N GLU A 25 23.15 -1.88 -29.20
CA GLU A 25 23.80 -3.14 -28.81
C GLU A 25 23.88 -3.37 -27.30
N SER A 26 23.75 -2.31 -26.51
CA SER A 26 23.76 -2.39 -25.05
C SER A 26 22.41 -2.83 -24.46
N LEU A 27 21.31 -2.75 -25.22
CA LEU A 27 19.97 -3.09 -24.74
C LEU A 27 19.77 -4.62 -24.66
N ALA A 28 19.74 -5.18 -23.45
CA ALA A 28 19.42 -6.60 -23.25
C ALA A 28 17.94 -6.85 -23.02
N ALA A 29 17.19 -5.90 -22.46
CA ALA A 29 15.78 -6.17 -22.15
C ALA A 29 14.87 -4.94 -22.22
N VAL A 30 13.61 -5.19 -22.56
CA VAL A 30 12.53 -4.22 -22.57
C VAL A 30 11.37 -4.68 -21.69
N VAL A 31 10.96 -3.83 -20.77
CA VAL A 31 9.74 -3.97 -19.96
C VAL A 31 8.67 -3.04 -20.51
N SER A 32 7.63 -3.63 -21.11
CA SER A 32 6.52 -2.92 -21.74
C SER A 32 5.34 -2.79 -20.78
N ALA A 33 5.16 -1.62 -20.18
CA ALA A 33 4.02 -1.29 -19.34
C ALA A 33 2.84 -0.79 -20.19
N GLY A 34 2.04 -1.74 -20.66
CA GLY A 34 0.95 -1.56 -21.61
C GLY A 34 1.21 -2.23 -22.96
N LEU A 35 0.22 -2.13 -23.85
CA LEU A 35 0.30 -2.65 -25.23
C LEU A 35 0.93 -1.59 -26.16
N GLY A 36 1.49 -2.04 -27.29
CA GLY A 36 1.97 -1.16 -28.35
C GLY A 36 3.29 -1.60 -28.99
N LEU A 37 4.23 -2.14 -28.22
CA LEU A 37 5.54 -2.51 -28.77
C LEU A 37 5.45 -3.74 -29.68
N ARG A 38 4.72 -4.79 -29.27
CA ARG A 38 4.57 -6.00 -30.09
C ARG A 38 3.81 -5.71 -31.37
N GLU A 39 2.78 -4.87 -31.31
CA GLU A 39 2.04 -4.41 -32.49
C GLU A 39 2.96 -3.64 -33.45
N ALA A 40 3.74 -2.67 -32.95
CA ALA A 40 4.71 -1.93 -33.75
C ALA A 40 5.76 -2.86 -34.40
N LEU A 41 6.24 -3.87 -33.67
CA LEU A 41 7.17 -4.88 -34.20
C LEU A 41 6.57 -5.70 -35.35
N THR A 42 5.27 -6.02 -35.29
CA THR A 42 4.58 -6.76 -36.36
C THR A 42 4.28 -5.94 -37.61
N GLU A 43 4.23 -4.60 -37.53
CA GLU A 43 3.90 -3.70 -38.64
C GLU A 43 5.10 -3.28 -39.50
N GLY A 44 6.26 -3.94 -39.37
CA GLY A 44 7.38 -3.81 -40.32
C GLY A 44 8.76 -3.55 -39.71
N LEU A 45 8.86 -3.39 -38.38
CA LEU A 45 10.15 -3.18 -37.69
C LEU A 45 10.97 -4.48 -37.53
N ALA A 46 10.31 -5.64 -37.51
CA ALA A 46 10.98 -6.95 -37.36
C ALA A 46 11.93 -7.30 -38.52
N GLU A 47 11.84 -6.64 -39.68
CA GLU A 47 12.78 -6.87 -40.80
C GLU A 47 14.12 -6.14 -40.62
N CYS A 48 14.19 -5.13 -39.76
CA CYS A 48 15.36 -4.26 -39.60
C CYS A 48 16.13 -4.45 -38.28
N VAL A 49 15.59 -5.22 -37.34
CA VAL A 49 16.13 -5.39 -35.99
C VAL A 49 16.20 -6.88 -35.64
N ASP A 50 17.36 -7.35 -35.16
CA ASP A 50 17.48 -8.69 -34.59
C ASP A 50 16.87 -8.72 -33.18
N LEU A 51 15.62 -9.16 -33.08
CA LEU A 51 14.89 -9.29 -31.82
C LEU A 51 15.35 -10.50 -30.99
N SER A 52 16.19 -11.38 -31.52
CA SER A 52 16.63 -12.59 -30.80
C SER A 52 17.58 -12.30 -29.63
N ARG A 53 18.17 -11.09 -29.61
CA ARG A 53 19.11 -10.64 -28.57
C ARG A 53 18.43 -9.94 -27.38
N THR A 54 17.19 -9.48 -27.54
CA THR A 54 16.50 -8.66 -26.55
C THR A 54 15.41 -9.47 -25.87
N LEU A 55 15.41 -9.47 -24.54
CA LEU A 55 14.37 -10.07 -23.74
C LEU A 55 13.20 -9.11 -23.58
N PHE A 56 11.97 -9.63 -23.61
CA PHE A 56 10.76 -8.83 -23.48
C PHE A 56 9.94 -9.30 -22.29
N HIS A 57 9.46 -8.34 -21.50
CA HIS A 57 8.52 -8.57 -20.42
C HIS A 57 7.33 -7.62 -20.54
N GLU A 58 6.12 -8.16 -20.51
CA GLU A 58 4.90 -7.38 -20.64
C GLU A 58 4.22 -7.21 -19.28
N VAL A 59 3.90 -5.96 -18.96
CA VAL A 59 3.06 -5.58 -17.83
C VAL A 59 1.73 -5.10 -18.42
N PRO A 60 0.71 -5.97 -18.59
CA PRO A 60 -0.51 -5.68 -19.33
C PRO A 60 -1.46 -4.79 -18.53
N ILE A 61 -1.10 -3.52 -18.38
CA ILE A 61 -1.84 -2.53 -17.59
C ILE A 61 -2.32 -1.37 -18.46
N LEU A 62 -3.52 -0.88 -18.15
CA LEU A 62 -4.06 0.36 -18.70
C LEU A 62 -3.69 1.53 -17.79
N ASP A 63 -3.62 2.73 -18.36
CA ASP A 63 -3.35 3.95 -17.60
C ASP A 63 -4.66 4.57 -17.11
N ASP A 64 -5.32 3.88 -16.19
CA ASP A 64 -6.63 4.25 -15.68
C ASP A 64 -6.71 4.16 -14.15
N TYR A 65 -7.89 4.50 -13.63
CA TYR A 65 -8.17 4.54 -12.21
C TYR A 65 -8.58 3.18 -11.62
N GLU A 66 -8.60 2.09 -12.41
CA GLU A 66 -9.09 0.76 -11.98
C GLU A 66 -8.02 -0.34 -12.05
N SER A 67 -6.97 -0.16 -12.86
CA SER A 67 -5.93 -1.16 -13.11
C SER A 67 -5.18 -1.58 -11.85
N ASP A 68 -4.99 -2.90 -11.65
CA ASP A 68 -4.26 -3.52 -10.53
C ASP A 68 -2.76 -3.62 -10.90
N LEU A 69 -2.01 -2.54 -10.71
CA LEU A 69 -0.57 -2.48 -10.89
C LEU A 69 0.16 -3.49 -9.99
N ILE A 70 -0.24 -3.60 -8.71
CA ILE A 70 0.42 -4.47 -7.71
C ILE A 70 0.49 -5.92 -8.19
N ALA A 71 -0.51 -6.39 -8.93
CA ALA A 71 -0.54 -7.75 -9.48
C ALA A 71 0.68 -8.10 -10.34
N HIS A 72 1.36 -7.10 -10.92
CA HIS A 72 2.45 -7.28 -11.88
C HIS A 72 3.82 -6.92 -11.31
N LEU A 73 3.89 -6.23 -10.16
CA LEU A 73 5.13 -5.64 -9.67
C LEU A 73 6.20 -6.67 -9.30
N ASP A 74 5.82 -7.78 -8.68
CA ASP A 74 6.80 -8.80 -8.28
C ASP A 74 7.50 -9.42 -9.49
N GLU A 75 6.72 -9.87 -10.47
CA GLU A 75 7.22 -10.47 -11.70
C GLU A 75 8.08 -9.48 -12.51
N ALA A 76 7.60 -8.24 -12.67
CA ALA A 76 8.34 -7.21 -13.39
C ALA A 76 9.67 -6.87 -12.71
N CYS A 77 9.69 -6.73 -11.39
CA CYS A 77 10.92 -6.46 -10.66
C CYS A 77 11.89 -7.65 -10.71
N GLU A 78 11.39 -8.88 -10.61
CA GLU A 78 12.21 -10.10 -10.72
C GLU A 78 12.81 -10.25 -12.11
N PHE A 79 12.08 -9.88 -13.17
CA PHE A 79 12.61 -9.82 -14.53
C PHE A 79 13.74 -8.80 -14.66
N ILE A 80 13.53 -7.56 -14.19
CA ILE A 80 14.55 -6.49 -14.27
C ILE A 80 15.81 -6.92 -13.51
N GLU A 81 15.66 -7.40 -12.27
CA GLU A 81 16.80 -7.83 -11.43
C GLU A 81 17.53 -9.02 -12.08
N GLY A 82 16.79 -10.01 -12.59
CA GLY A 82 17.37 -11.18 -13.23
C GLY A 82 18.22 -10.85 -14.46
N VAL A 83 17.82 -9.83 -15.23
CA VAL A 83 18.63 -9.35 -16.37
C VAL A 83 19.87 -8.61 -15.89
N MET A 84 19.73 -7.68 -14.93
CA MET A 84 20.83 -6.88 -14.41
C MET A 84 21.90 -7.74 -13.69
N ASP A 85 21.48 -8.79 -12.98
CA ASP A 85 22.39 -9.73 -12.31
C ASP A 85 23.12 -10.65 -13.31
N GLY A 86 22.45 -11.01 -14.42
CA GLY A 86 23.00 -11.90 -15.45
C GLY A 86 24.01 -11.20 -16.36
N GLU A 87 23.74 -9.95 -16.73
CA GLU A 87 24.56 -9.15 -17.65
C GLU A 87 24.80 -7.74 -17.06
N PRO A 88 25.82 -7.56 -16.20
CA PRO A 88 26.00 -6.33 -15.41
C PRO A 88 26.23 -5.05 -16.20
N THR A 89 26.53 -5.16 -17.50
CA THR A 89 26.74 -4.02 -18.40
C THR A 89 25.58 -3.76 -19.33
N ALA A 90 24.53 -4.58 -19.26
CA ALA A 90 23.42 -4.53 -20.19
C ALA A 90 22.31 -3.60 -19.71
N ASP A 91 21.82 -2.77 -20.62
CA ASP A 91 20.76 -1.82 -20.34
C ASP A 91 19.38 -2.50 -20.38
N VAL A 92 18.55 -2.16 -19.39
CA VAL A 92 17.14 -2.53 -19.32
C VAL A 92 16.30 -1.27 -19.49
N LEU A 93 15.40 -1.26 -20.48
CA LEU A 93 14.48 -0.16 -20.71
C LEU A 93 13.08 -0.50 -20.18
N ILE A 94 12.54 0.36 -19.31
CA ILE A 94 11.14 0.33 -18.92
C ILE A 94 10.39 1.39 -19.72
N HIS A 95 9.39 0.99 -20.50
CA HIS A 95 8.62 1.95 -21.30
C HIS A 95 7.11 1.75 -21.18
N CYS A 96 6.38 2.79 -21.57
CA CYS A 96 4.95 2.71 -21.84
C CYS A 96 4.67 3.50 -23.11
N HIS A 97 3.44 3.97 -23.34
CA HIS A 97 3.14 4.81 -24.50
C HIS A 97 3.85 6.18 -24.44
N GLN A 98 3.71 6.91 -23.32
CA GLN A 98 4.21 8.30 -23.20
C GLN A 98 5.45 8.46 -22.30
N GLY A 99 5.88 7.43 -21.58
CA GLY A 99 6.96 7.55 -20.58
C GLY A 99 6.54 8.16 -19.23
N ILE A 100 5.31 8.65 -19.11
CA ILE A 100 4.86 9.49 -17.97
C ILE A 100 4.38 8.69 -16.76
N SER A 101 3.42 7.77 -16.94
CA SER A 101 2.66 7.19 -15.81
C SER A 101 2.97 5.71 -15.56
N ARG A 102 2.60 4.81 -16.48
CA ARG A 102 2.76 3.35 -16.32
C ARG A 102 4.23 2.92 -16.17
N SER A 103 5.10 3.38 -17.06
CA SER A 103 6.54 3.07 -17.01
C SER A 103 7.18 3.64 -15.75
N ALA A 104 6.83 4.87 -15.38
CA ALA A 104 7.31 5.49 -14.16
C ALA A 104 6.88 4.68 -12.93
N ALA A 105 5.62 4.24 -12.87
CA ALA A 105 5.12 3.45 -11.77
C ALA A 105 5.89 2.12 -11.60
N VAL A 106 6.18 1.41 -12.69
CA VAL A 106 6.99 0.18 -12.67
C VAL A 106 8.44 0.49 -12.26
N CYS A 107 9.02 1.57 -12.79
CA CYS A 107 10.38 1.99 -12.43
C CYS A 107 10.52 2.33 -10.94
N ILE A 108 9.56 3.10 -10.40
CA ILE A 108 9.48 3.45 -8.97
C ILE A 108 9.37 2.18 -8.12
N ALA A 109 8.47 1.25 -8.46
CA ALA A 109 8.34 -0.01 -7.74
C ALA A 109 9.65 -0.81 -7.70
N TYR A 110 10.36 -0.85 -8.83
CA TYR A 110 11.65 -1.52 -8.92
C TYR A 110 12.70 -0.86 -8.01
N LEU A 111 12.83 0.48 -8.04
CA LEU A 111 13.75 1.20 -7.15
C LEU A 111 13.43 0.99 -5.67
N MET A 112 12.14 0.99 -5.30
CA MET A 112 11.70 0.69 -3.93
C MET A 112 12.12 -0.73 -3.52
N LYS A 113 11.95 -1.73 -4.39
CA LYS A 113 12.27 -3.13 -4.10
C LYS A 113 13.78 -3.38 -4.01
N ALA A 114 14.53 -2.93 -5.02
CA ALA A 114 15.97 -3.17 -5.19
C ALA A 114 16.82 -2.28 -4.27
N SER A 115 16.48 -1.00 -4.14
CA SER A 115 17.29 -0.01 -3.41
C SER A 115 16.75 0.32 -2.01
N LYS A 116 15.64 -0.33 -1.59
CA LYS A 116 14.98 -0.08 -0.29
C LYS A 116 14.59 1.39 -0.08
N MET A 117 14.32 2.09 -1.17
CA MET A 117 13.84 3.47 -1.14
C MET A 117 12.38 3.51 -0.68
N SER A 118 12.01 4.60 0.00
CA SER A 118 10.61 4.88 0.22
C SER A 118 9.91 5.21 -1.10
N PHE A 119 8.57 5.16 -1.13
CA PHE A 119 7.83 5.60 -2.32
C PHE A 119 8.20 7.04 -2.72
N ASP A 120 8.26 7.95 -1.73
CA ASP A 120 8.53 9.38 -1.98
C ASP A 120 9.97 9.59 -2.49
N ASP A 121 10.96 8.88 -1.92
CA ASP A 121 12.35 8.94 -2.39
C ASP A 121 12.52 8.37 -3.80
N ALA A 122 11.87 7.23 -4.08
CA ALA A 122 11.94 6.60 -5.39
C ALA A 122 11.23 7.43 -6.47
N LEU A 123 10.10 8.05 -6.14
CA LEU A 123 9.42 8.99 -7.03
C LEU A 123 10.32 10.18 -7.36
N SER A 124 10.87 10.86 -6.33
CA SER A 124 11.77 12.00 -6.52
C SER A 124 12.98 11.62 -7.37
N TRP A 125 13.56 10.43 -7.15
CA TRP A 125 14.69 9.94 -7.93
C TRP A 125 14.35 9.80 -9.43
N VAL A 126 13.17 9.26 -9.74
CA VAL A 126 12.74 9.10 -11.14
C VAL A 126 12.34 10.45 -11.75
N GLU A 127 11.73 11.36 -10.99
CA GLU A 127 11.43 12.72 -11.44
C GLU A 127 12.71 13.51 -11.78
N ASP A 128 13.76 13.40 -10.97
CA ASP A 128 15.06 14.04 -11.22
C ASP A 128 15.72 13.53 -12.51
N ALA A 129 15.61 12.23 -12.78
CA ALA A 129 16.20 11.61 -13.97
C ALA A 129 15.32 11.71 -15.22
N HIS A 130 13.99 11.74 -15.04
CA HIS A 130 12.97 11.75 -16.09
C HIS A 130 11.83 12.71 -15.69
N PRO A 131 11.98 14.03 -15.93
CA PRO A 131 11.03 15.06 -15.48
C PRO A 131 9.56 14.87 -15.88
N PRO A 132 9.19 14.23 -17.02
CA PRO A 132 7.79 13.95 -17.34
C PRO A 132 7.10 12.95 -16.41
N THR A 133 7.80 12.36 -15.45
CA THR A 133 7.28 11.38 -14.50
C THR A 133 6.05 11.90 -13.77
N CYS A 134 4.91 11.25 -14.00
CA CYS A 134 3.69 11.51 -13.26
C CYS A 134 2.79 10.27 -13.26
N PRO A 135 3.03 9.27 -12.40
CA PRO A 135 2.11 8.16 -12.19
C PRO A 135 0.73 8.67 -11.81
N ASN A 136 -0.31 8.06 -12.37
CA ASN A 136 -1.67 8.41 -11.99
C ASN A 136 -1.94 8.14 -10.49
N LEU A 137 -2.98 8.77 -9.94
CA LEU A 137 -3.29 8.70 -8.51
C LEU A 137 -3.53 7.27 -8.01
N ASN A 138 -4.14 6.40 -8.83
CA ASN A 138 -4.38 5.00 -8.49
C ASN A 138 -3.05 4.24 -8.33
N PHE A 139 -2.09 4.43 -9.24
CA PHE A 139 -0.76 3.84 -9.15
C PHE A 139 0.03 4.37 -7.96
N ARG A 140 -0.03 5.67 -7.65
CA ARG A 140 0.62 6.23 -6.45
C ARG A 140 0.11 5.57 -5.16
N LYS A 141 -1.21 5.38 -5.03
CA LYS A 141 -1.82 4.68 -3.88
C LYS A 141 -1.37 3.22 -3.80
N GLN A 142 -1.30 2.55 -4.95
CA GLN A 142 -0.83 1.17 -5.05
C GLN A 142 0.64 1.01 -4.67
N LEU A 143 1.51 1.92 -5.09
CA LEU A 143 2.93 1.91 -4.73
C LEU A 143 3.14 2.13 -3.23
N ARG A 144 2.41 3.07 -2.61
CA ARG A 144 2.43 3.23 -1.14
C ARG A 144 1.94 1.97 -0.41
N LEU A 145 0.93 1.26 -0.93
CA LEU A 145 0.54 -0.04 -0.36
C LEU A 145 1.66 -1.08 -0.53
N TYR A 146 2.27 -1.15 -1.72
CA TYR A 146 3.37 -2.07 -2.00
C TYR A 146 4.56 -1.87 -1.07
N GLU A 147 4.94 -0.62 -0.79
CA GLU A 147 5.92 -0.27 0.24
C GLU A 147 5.56 -0.85 1.62
N ARG A 148 4.32 -0.66 2.07
CA ARG A 148 3.81 -1.15 3.37
C ARG A 148 3.65 -2.68 3.43
N MET A 149 3.61 -3.33 2.27
CA MET A 149 3.71 -4.78 2.13
C MET A 149 5.17 -5.26 2.11
N GLY A 150 6.15 -4.37 2.17
CA GLY A 150 7.57 -4.71 2.13
C GLY A 150 8.10 -4.95 0.71
N CYS A 151 7.48 -4.30 -0.28
CA CYS A 151 7.79 -4.45 -1.70
C CYS A 151 7.69 -5.91 -2.17
N THR A 152 6.63 -6.59 -1.74
CA THR A 152 6.28 -7.93 -2.17
C THR A 152 4.77 -8.14 -2.09
N THR A 153 4.25 -8.99 -2.97
CA THR A 153 2.88 -9.53 -2.90
C THR A 153 2.83 -10.84 -2.09
N ALA A 154 3.98 -11.48 -1.87
CA ALA A 154 4.13 -12.68 -1.08
C ALA A 154 4.29 -12.33 0.41
N GLY A 155 3.17 -12.37 1.15
CA GLY A 155 3.22 -12.14 2.59
C GLY A 155 1.87 -12.20 3.29
N SER A 156 1.93 -12.05 4.61
CA SER A 156 0.78 -12.20 5.52
C SER A 156 0.55 -10.97 6.40
N SER A 157 1.21 -9.85 6.12
CA SER A 157 1.01 -8.61 6.87
C SER A 157 -0.45 -8.11 6.75
N PRO A 158 -0.91 -7.23 7.65
CA PRO A 158 -2.23 -6.64 7.53
C PRO A 158 -2.51 -5.95 6.20
N HIS A 159 -1.48 -5.33 5.62
CA HIS A 159 -1.53 -4.69 4.31
C HIS A 159 -1.75 -5.71 3.17
N HIS A 160 -1.10 -6.88 3.23
CA HIS A 160 -1.35 -7.97 2.27
C HIS A 160 -2.79 -8.47 2.35
N ARG A 161 -3.34 -8.60 3.56
CA ARG A 161 -4.74 -9.01 3.72
C ARG A 161 -5.71 -7.98 3.15
N GLN A 162 -5.42 -6.69 3.35
CA GLN A 162 -6.21 -5.60 2.77
C GLN A 162 -6.17 -5.63 1.23
N TYR A 163 -4.99 -5.78 0.63
CA TYR A 163 -4.85 -5.93 -0.83
C TYR A 163 -5.63 -7.14 -1.36
N ARG A 164 -5.45 -8.32 -0.78
CA ARG A 164 -6.19 -9.53 -1.19
C ARG A 164 -7.70 -9.40 -1.06
N LEU A 165 -8.14 -8.65 -0.05
CA LEU A 165 -9.56 -8.41 0.16
C LEU A 165 -10.14 -7.48 -0.92
N TRP A 166 -9.42 -6.41 -1.28
CA TRP A 166 -9.78 -5.52 -2.39
C TRP A 166 -9.80 -6.28 -3.72
N LYS A 167 -8.73 -7.03 -4.05
CA LYS A 167 -8.63 -7.80 -5.29
C LYS A 167 -9.81 -8.74 -5.50
N ARG A 168 -10.19 -9.51 -4.47
CA ARG A 168 -11.35 -10.43 -4.52
C ARG A 168 -12.69 -9.73 -4.64
N ALA A 169 -12.79 -8.47 -4.22
CA ALA A 169 -13.99 -7.69 -4.38
C ALA A 169 -14.11 -7.22 -5.85
N CYS A 170 -12.99 -6.79 -6.45
CA CYS A 170 -12.90 -6.53 -7.89
C CYS A 170 -13.21 -7.79 -8.74
N ASP A 171 -12.68 -8.96 -8.38
CA ASP A 171 -12.96 -10.23 -9.07
C ASP A 171 -14.46 -10.63 -9.06
N ARG A 172 -15.24 -10.07 -8.14
CA ARG A 172 -16.70 -10.24 -8.07
C ARG A 172 -17.47 -9.24 -8.92
N GLY A 173 -16.77 -8.47 -9.76
CA GLY A 173 -17.36 -7.43 -10.61
C GLY A 173 -17.74 -6.16 -9.86
N GLN A 174 -17.19 -5.94 -8.65
CA GLN A 174 -17.38 -4.67 -7.96
C GLN A 174 -16.30 -3.68 -8.42
N SER A 175 -16.71 -2.55 -9.01
CA SER A 175 -15.80 -1.41 -9.18
C SER A 175 -15.63 -0.75 -7.81
N LEU A 176 -14.48 -0.99 -7.18
CA LEU A 176 -14.14 -0.42 -5.88
C LEU A 176 -12.90 0.44 -6.01
N PRO A 177 -12.92 1.68 -5.48
CA PRO A 177 -11.71 2.48 -5.44
C PRO A 177 -10.65 1.73 -4.64
N PHE A 178 -9.40 1.84 -5.07
CA PHE A 178 -8.28 1.28 -4.34
C PHE A 178 -8.27 1.81 -2.89
N PRO A 179 -8.00 0.96 -1.88
CA PRO A 179 -8.16 1.36 -0.49
C PRO A 179 -7.31 2.60 -0.18
N ASP A 180 -7.93 3.60 0.44
CA ASP A 180 -7.22 4.80 0.87
C ASP A 180 -6.35 4.45 2.08
N ILE A 181 -5.11 4.09 1.80
CA ILE A 181 -4.08 3.75 2.79
C ILE A 181 -3.21 4.98 3.11
N SER A 182 -3.51 6.12 2.49
CA SER A 182 -2.68 7.31 2.60
C SER A 182 -2.85 8.01 3.94
N ASP A 183 -1.72 8.46 4.48
CA ASP A 183 -1.62 9.56 5.45
C ASP A 183 -1.75 10.93 4.75
N ASP A 184 -2.30 10.99 3.52
CA ASP A 184 -2.27 12.17 2.67
C ASP A 184 -3.62 12.92 2.67
N PRO A 185 -3.75 14.02 3.43
CA PRO A 185 -4.94 14.86 3.40
C PRO A 185 -5.07 15.73 2.14
N GLU A 186 -4.11 15.74 1.21
CA GLU A 186 -4.04 16.69 0.09
C GLU A 186 -4.05 16.06 -1.32
N GLY A 187 -4.65 14.88 -1.48
CA GLY A 187 -4.96 14.31 -2.80
C GLY A 187 -6.02 15.07 -3.64
N LEU A 188 -6.15 16.40 -3.48
CA LEU A 188 -7.09 17.27 -4.19
C LEU A 188 -6.52 18.63 -4.64
N LEU A 189 -5.20 18.86 -4.60
CA LEU A 189 -4.63 20.15 -5.02
C LEU A 189 -3.83 20.15 -6.33
N PHE A 190 -3.72 19.02 -7.04
CA PHE A 190 -2.92 18.97 -8.28
C PHE A 190 -3.62 18.36 -9.51
N ASP A 191 -4.95 18.20 -9.49
CA ASP A 191 -5.69 17.72 -10.68
C ASP A 191 -6.46 18.82 -11.44
N ASP A 192 -6.32 20.09 -11.08
CA ASP A 192 -7.03 21.21 -11.76
C ASP A 192 -6.12 22.19 -12.53
N GLN A 193 -4.82 21.92 -12.68
CA GLN A 193 -3.91 22.80 -13.44
C GLN A 193 -2.88 22.03 -14.28
N LEU A 194 -3.35 21.27 -15.25
CA LEU A 194 -2.61 21.01 -16.48
C LEU A 194 -3.42 21.53 -17.67
N ASP A 195 -3.59 22.85 -17.71
CA ASP A 195 -3.94 23.63 -18.90
C ASP A 195 -3.79 25.13 -18.57
N GLN A 196 -2.55 25.62 -18.44
CA GLN A 196 -2.14 27.00 -18.82
C GLN A 196 -0.66 27.29 -18.54
N GLU A 197 0.06 27.39 -19.67
CA GLU A 197 1.08 28.38 -20.01
C GLU A 197 2.45 28.44 -19.28
N GLU A 198 3.45 28.43 -20.16
CA GLU A 198 4.87 28.72 -19.98
C GLU A 198 5.16 30.14 -19.44
N GLY A 199 6.30 30.32 -18.76
CA GLY A 199 6.78 31.67 -18.44
C GLY A 199 7.97 31.80 -17.48
N ILE A 200 9.15 31.31 -17.88
CA ILE A 200 10.45 32.01 -17.82
C ILE A 200 10.96 32.64 -16.48
N LEU A 201 12.03 31.98 -15.96
CA LEU A 201 13.33 32.43 -15.40
C LEU A 201 13.49 33.41 -14.22
N SER A 202 14.44 32.98 -13.36
CA SER A 202 15.58 33.70 -12.72
C SER A 202 15.54 33.73 -11.17
N ASP A 203 16.62 33.66 -10.40
CA ASP A 203 18.01 33.14 -10.45
C ASP A 203 18.59 33.35 -9.02
N GLU A 204 19.70 32.69 -8.72
CA GLU A 204 20.73 32.95 -7.69
C GLU A 204 20.47 32.69 -6.17
N GLY A 205 21.15 31.66 -5.65
CA GLY A 205 22.40 31.86 -4.90
C GLY A 205 22.35 31.86 -3.35
N GLY A 206 23.20 31.01 -2.73
CA GLY A 206 23.68 31.26 -1.36
C GLY A 206 24.10 30.03 -0.54
N SER A 207 25.42 29.80 -0.48
CA SER A 207 26.15 28.76 0.25
C SER A 207 26.27 28.99 1.77
N GLY A 208 26.59 27.93 2.53
CA GLY A 208 27.06 28.02 3.91
C GLY A 208 27.42 26.67 4.54
N GLN A 209 28.71 26.35 4.58
CA GLN A 209 29.34 25.25 5.34
C GLN A 209 29.59 25.69 6.80
N ASP A 210 29.59 24.75 7.76
CA ASP A 210 30.66 24.65 8.78
C ASP A 210 30.68 23.29 9.50
N ASP A 211 31.89 22.88 9.87
CA ASP A 211 32.33 21.56 10.38
C ASP A 211 32.27 21.42 11.93
N GLY A 212 32.35 20.18 12.47
CA GLY A 212 32.54 19.99 13.92
C GLY A 212 32.43 18.59 14.56
N ASP A 213 33.17 17.60 14.03
CA ASP A 213 33.95 16.51 14.63
C ASP A 213 33.89 15.99 16.13
N VAL A 214 34.09 14.65 16.21
CA VAL A 214 34.65 13.71 17.25
C VAL A 214 33.97 13.36 18.60
N ALA A 215 33.67 12.06 18.79
CA ALA A 215 34.41 11.09 19.65
C ALA A 215 33.57 10.08 20.44
N ALA A 216 34.06 8.83 20.43
CA ALA A 216 33.45 7.61 20.94
C ALA A 216 33.70 7.36 22.44
N SER A 217 32.82 6.57 23.09
CA SER A 217 33.22 5.57 24.09
C SER A 217 32.11 4.55 24.34
N GLY A 218 32.48 3.27 24.30
CA GLY A 218 31.58 2.14 24.43
C GLY A 218 31.14 1.82 25.86
N GLY A 219 30.04 1.08 25.93
CA GLY A 219 29.49 0.51 27.16
C GLY A 219 28.70 -0.75 26.84
N SER A 220 29.38 -1.90 26.84
CA SER A 220 28.75 -3.22 26.87
C SER A 220 27.87 -3.33 28.12
N ARG A 221 26.55 -3.34 27.93
CA ARG A 221 25.59 -3.78 28.95
C ARG A 221 24.78 -4.93 28.38
N ARG A 222 24.93 -6.07 29.06
CA ARG A 222 24.21 -7.34 28.94
C ARG A 222 22.77 -7.20 28.41
N PRO A 223 22.33 -8.12 27.54
CA PRO A 223 20.93 -8.17 27.12
C PRO A 223 20.04 -8.50 28.32
N PRO A 224 19.00 -7.71 28.62
CA PRO A 224 17.97 -8.16 29.54
C PRO A 224 17.17 -9.29 28.89
N ALA A 225 16.86 -10.27 29.72
CA ALA A 225 16.22 -11.52 29.38
C ALA A 225 14.89 -11.36 28.62
N SER A 226 14.65 -12.36 27.77
CA SER A 226 13.38 -12.73 27.15
C SER A 226 12.73 -11.63 26.32
N SER A 227 12.61 -11.92 25.01
CA SER A 227 11.37 -11.67 24.28
C SER A 227 10.20 -11.77 25.26
N ARG A 228 9.70 -10.63 25.73
CA ARG A 228 8.33 -10.58 26.27
C ARG A 228 7.52 -11.15 25.13
N GLU A 229 7.02 -12.38 25.29
CA GLU A 229 5.98 -12.91 24.41
C GLU A 229 5.01 -11.76 24.25
N LEU A 230 4.96 -11.17 23.05
CA LEU A 230 3.98 -10.14 22.76
C LEU A 230 2.66 -10.83 23.05
N ALA A 231 2.03 -10.47 24.17
CA ALA A 231 0.82 -11.13 24.60
C ALA A 231 -0.14 -11.04 23.42
N GLU A 232 -0.43 -12.18 22.79
CA GLU A 232 -1.34 -12.21 21.67
C GLU A 232 -2.74 -11.93 22.22
N TRP A 233 -3.58 -11.20 21.46
CA TRP A 233 -4.89 -10.75 21.94
C TRP A 233 -6.02 -11.37 21.13
N GLN A 234 -7.13 -11.64 21.83
CA GLN A 234 -8.38 -12.13 21.26
C GLN A 234 -9.52 -11.16 21.56
N TYR A 235 -10.48 -11.11 20.64
CA TYR A 235 -11.69 -10.30 20.77
C TYR A 235 -12.89 -11.22 20.95
N THR A 236 -13.61 -11.01 22.04
CA THR A 236 -14.77 -11.83 22.41
C THR A 236 -16.04 -10.98 22.52
N CYS A 237 -17.19 -11.56 22.24
CA CYS A 237 -18.47 -10.90 22.41
C CYS A 237 -18.69 -10.54 23.89
N LYS A 238 -18.95 -9.27 24.19
CA LYS A 238 -19.12 -8.78 25.57
C LYS A 238 -20.30 -9.41 26.32
N LYS A 239 -21.32 -9.88 25.59
CA LYS A 239 -22.53 -10.48 26.18
C LYS A 239 -22.36 -11.96 26.56
N CYS A 240 -21.66 -12.74 25.76
CA CYS A 240 -21.62 -14.20 25.90
C CYS A 240 -20.20 -14.79 25.91
N ARG A 241 -19.17 -13.94 25.82
CA ARG A 241 -17.75 -14.31 25.73
C ARG A 241 -17.39 -15.25 24.59
N THR A 242 -18.23 -15.34 23.56
CA THR A 242 -17.89 -16.07 22.33
C THR A 242 -16.72 -15.39 21.62
N ARG A 243 -15.66 -16.12 21.30
CA ARG A 243 -14.50 -15.63 20.54
C ARG A 243 -14.91 -15.33 19.10
N LEU A 244 -14.49 -14.16 18.61
CA LEU A 244 -14.90 -13.66 17.29
C LEU A 244 -13.71 -13.54 16.34
N PHE A 245 -12.58 -13.02 16.79
CA PHE A 245 -11.37 -12.85 15.97
C PHE A 245 -10.16 -12.60 16.86
N TYR A 246 -8.97 -12.68 16.29
CA TYR A 246 -7.70 -12.35 16.91
C TYR A 246 -7.25 -10.96 16.52
N GLU A 247 -6.32 -10.40 17.28
CA GLU A 247 -5.69 -9.13 16.95
C GLU A 247 -4.93 -9.19 15.62
N SER A 248 -4.40 -10.36 15.24
CA SER A 248 -3.82 -10.62 13.93
C SER A 248 -4.81 -10.49 12.78
N ASN A 249 -6.13 -10.49 13.01
CA ASN A 249 -7.16 -10.31 11.97
C ASN A 249 -7.56 -8.84 11.74
N LEU A 250 -7.00 -7.90 12.50
CA LEU A 250 -7.30 -6.48 12.34
C LEU A 250 -6.70 -5.93 11.04
N LEU A 251 -7.40 -4.98 10.43
CA LEU A 251 -6.97 -4.22 9.26
C LEU A 251 -6.60 -2.78 9.67
N PRO A 252 -5.44 -2.25 9.27
CA PRO A 252 -4.97 -0.92 9.67
C PRO A 252 -5.68 0.21 8.88
N HIS A 253 -5.67 1.41 9.44
CA HIS A 253 -6.04 2.67 8.76
C HIS A 253 -5.47 3.88 9.51
N HIS A 254 -5.58 5.06 8.91
CA HIS A 254 -5.21 6.34 9.52
C HIS A 254 -6.45 7.23 9.71
N ALA A 255 -6.37 8.14 10.67
CA ALA A 255 -7.32 9.23 10.80
C ALA A 255 -7.10 10.22 9.65
N ARG A 256 -8.19 10.83 9.15
CA ARG A 256 -8.06 11.90 8.14
C ARG A 256 -7.90 13.24 8.85
N ASP A 257 -6.87 14.00 8.48
CA ASP A 257 -6.64 15.33 9.02
C ASP A 257 -7.82 16.27 8.70
N GLY A 258 -8.08 17.23 9.61
CA GLY A 258 -9.17 18.19 9.47
C GLY A 258 -10.58 17.65 9.75
N TRP A 259 -10.77 16.32 9.92
CA TRP A 259 -12.08 15.73 10.23
C TRP A 259 -12.51 16.01 11.67
N LYS A 260 -13.11 17.19 11.91
CA LYS A 260 -13.68 17.59 13.21
C LYS A 260 -15.14 17.16 13.31
N TRP A 261 -15.43 16.10 14.07
CA TRP A 261 -16.80 15.82 14.50
C TRP A 261 -17.27 16.85 15.55
N LYS A 262 -18.12 17.81 15.14
CA LYS A 262 -18.65 18.88 16.00
C LYS A 262 -19.61 18.42 17.11
N SER A 263 -19.93 17.14 17.27
CA SER A 263 -21.03 16.71 18.17
C SER A 263 -20.68 15.67 19.25
N PHE A 264 -19.41 15.48 19.60
CA PHE A 264 -19.02 14.71 20.80
C PHE A 264 -17.89 15.38 21.60
N GLN A 265 -17.98 16.71 21.79
CA GLN A 265 -17.37 17.28 23.00
C GLN A 265 -18.25 16.89 24.19
N ARG A 266 -18.08 15.67 24.70
CA ARG A 266 -18.36 15.45 26.12
C ARG A 266 -17.42 16.40 26.85
N LYS A 267 -17.99 17.45 27.44
CA LYS A 267 -17.30 18.40 28.31
C LYS A 267 -16.36 17.59 29.22
N LYS A 268 -15.04 17.74 29.03
CA LYS A 268 -14.06 17.37 30.04
C LYS A 268 -14.29 18.30 31.22
N THR A 269 -15.22 17.95 32.10
CA THR A 269 -15.33 18.56 33.42
C THR A 269 -14.55 17.71 34.41
N SER A 270 -13.51 18.33 34.94
CA SER A 270 -12.91 18.14 36.27
C SER A 270 -12.44 16.73 36.66
N SER A 271 -11.11 16.61 36.74
CA SER A 271 -10.36 15.95 37.80
C SER A 271 -11.09 14.79 38.51
N ALA A 272 -11.02 13.61 37.92
CA ALA A 272 -11.01 12.38 38.68
C ALA A 272 -9.58 11.84 38.60
N VAL A 273 -8.85 12.02 39.70
CA VAL A 273 -7.63 11.27 39.96
C VAL A 273 -8.05 9.80 40.05
N CYS A 274 -7.84 9.05 38.97
CA CYS A 274 -7.98 7.61 38.97
C CYS A 274 -6.69 7.02 39.53
N THR A 275 -6.57 6.95 40.86
CA THR A 275 -5.60 6.07 41.52
C THR A 275 -5.99 4.63 41.25
N GLY A 276 -5.17 3.90 40.46
CA GLY A 276 -5.25 2.44 40.36
C GLY A 276 -5.28 1.92 38.93
N THR A 277 -4.14 1.36 38.52
CA THR A 277 -3.88 0.65 37.25
C THR A 277 -3.54 1.56 36.07
N THR A 278 -2.24 1.66 35.81
CA THR A 278 -1.65 2.07 34.54
C THR A 278 -2.32 1.27 33.41
N ILE A 279 -3.26 1.90 32.70
CA ILE A 279 -3.72 1.38 31.41
C ILE A 279 -2.57 1.63 30.44
N SER A 280 -1.82 0.56 30.20
CA SER A 280 -0.68 0.47 29.28
C SER A 280 -0.97 1.14 27.94
N ALA A 281 0.08 1.74 27.36
CA ALA A 281 0.16 2.35 26.03
C ALA A 281 -0.09 1.34 24.88
N SER A 282 -1.22 0.62 24.91
CA SER A 282 -1.48 -0.54 24.05
C SER A 282 -2.92 -0.60 23.54
N ILE A 283 -3.61 0.54 23.43
CA ILE A 283 -4.97 0.58 22.87
C ILE A 283 -4.95 1.48 21.64
N VAL A 284 -4.85 0.82 20.48
CA VAL A 284 -5.59 1.01 19.22
C VAL A 284 -4.67 0.49 18.10
N LEU A 285 -4.72 -0.83 17.81
CA LEU A 285 -3.90 -1.43 16.75
C LEU A 285 -4.47 -1.15 15.34
N CYS A 286 -5.74 -0.78 15.25
CA CYS A 286 -6.42 -0.60 13.96
C CYS A 286 -6.19 0.80 13.37
N CYS A 287 -6.13 1.86 14.19
CA CYS A 287 -5.80 3.21 13.73
C CYS A 287 -4.34 3.52 14.04
N GLN A 288 -3.55 3.82 13.02
CA GLN A 288 -2.11 4.08 13.14
C GLN A 288 -1.79 5.52 13.52
N THR A 289 -2.80 6.42 13.54
CA THR A 289 -2.62 7.82 13.98
C THR A 289 -2.46 7.91 15.50
N PRO A 290 -1.34 8.46 16.01
CA PRO A 290 -1.11 8.60 17.44
C PRO A 290 -2.19 9.45 18.13
N GLY A 291 -2.68 8.98 19.28
CA GLY A 291 -3.63 9.72 20.12
C GLY A 291 -5.09 9.68 19.66
N HIS A 292 -5.41 8.99 18.57
CA HIS A 292 -6.79 8.82 18.13
C HIS A 292 -7.41 7.52 18.68
N GLU A 293 -8.58 7.62 19.34
CA GLU A 293 -9.35 6.48 19.81
C GLU A 293 -10.57 6.21 18.92
N CYS A 294 -10.52 5.15 18.11
CA CYS A 294 -11.64 4.77 17.25
C CYS A 294 -12.74 4.04 18.03
N THR A 295 -14.01 4.24 17.66
CA THR A 295 -15.15 3.55 18.30
C THR A 295 -15.34 2.12 17.80
N SER A 296 -14.67 1.78 16.71
CA SER A 296 -14.81 0.52 15.98
C SER A 296 -13.44 0.04 15.51
N VAL A 297 -13.35 -1.27 15.27
CA VAL A 297 -12.23 -1.91 14.58
C VAL A 297 -12.71 -2.52 13.28
N PHE A 298 -11.80 -2.62 12.32
CA PHE A 298 -12.03 -3.29 11.03
C PHE A 298 -11.24 -4.58 11.02
N VAL A 299 -11.91 -5.64 10.57
CA VAL A 299 -11.37 -7.00 10.54
C VAL A 299 -11.48 -7.55 9.14
N GLU A 300 -10.64 -8.52 8.82
CA GLU A 300 -10.93 -9.35 7.66
C GLU A 300 -12.22 -10.16 7.85
N PRO A 301 -12.88 -10.59 6.75
CA PRO A 301 -14.05 -11.45 6.84
C PRO A 301 -13.75 -12.75 7.58
N MET A 302 -14.59 -13.10 8.55
CA MET A 302 -14.48 -14.34 9.32
C MET A 302 -15.62 -15.30 8.95
N LYS A 303 -15.37 -16.62 8.95
CA LYS A 303 -16.39 -17.63 8.55
C LYS A 303 -17.70 -17.52 9.34
N TRP A 304 -17.63 -17.09 10.59
CA TRP A 304 -18.82 -16.92 11.43
C TRP A 304 -19.73 -15.75 11.02
N MET A 305 -19.25 -14.82 10.19
CA MET A 305 -20.03 -13.70 9.67
C MET A 305 -21.14 -14.16 8.72
N GLY A 306 -21.11 -15.42 8.29
CA GLY A 306 -22.14 -16.04 7.47
C GLY A 306 -21.98 -15.72 5.99
N ASP A 307 -23.11 -15.69 5.30
CA ASP A 307 -23.17 -15.50 3.85
C ASP A 307 -23.12 -14.00 3.51
N LEU A 308 -22.02 -13.55 2.90
CA LEU A 308 -21.74 -12.14 2.56
C LEU A 308 -22.14 -11.81 1.12
N LYS A 309 -23.25 -12.38 0.64
CA LYS A 309 -23.73 -12.22 -0.75
C LYS A 309 -24.31 -10.85 -1.07
N ASP A 310 -24.91 -10.19 -0.08
CA ASP A 310 -25.47 -8.85 -0.25
C ASP A 310 -24.36 -7.80 -0.39
N GLN A 311 -24.72 -6.56 -0.72
CA GLN A 311 -23.75 -5.45 -0.81
C GLN A 311 -23.39 -4.84 0.56
N THR A 312 -24.32 -4.91 1.51
CA THR A 312 -24.17 -4.39 2.88
C THR A 312 -24.95 -5.24 3.86
N GLY A 313 -24.60 -5.19 5.15
CA GLY A 313 -25.35 -5.92 6.16
C GLY A 313 -24.92 -5.66 7.61
N LYS A 314 -25.47 -6.46 8.53
CA LYS A 314 -25.20 -6.38 9.97
C LYS A 314 -24.33 -7.56 10.39
N LEU A 315 -23.33 -7.30 11.24
CA LEU A 315 -22.58 -8.35 11.91
C LEU A 315 -23.28 -8.73 13.22
N VAL A 316 -23.60 -10.00 13.39
CA VAL A 316 -24.27 -10.56 14.58
C VAL A 316 -23.44 -11.65 15.22
N CYS A 317 -23.48 -11.75 16.55
CA CYS A 317 -22.72 -12.77 17.27
C CYS A 317 -23.06 -14.18 16.78
N SER A 318 -22.02 -14.97 16.52
CA SER A 318 -22.12 -16.35 16.02
C SER A 318 -22.85 -17.30 16.97
N ASN A 319 -22.81 -17.01 18.27
CA ASN A 319 -23.54 -17.76 19.28
C ASN A 319 -25.05 -17.63 19.09
N GLN A 320 -25.69 -18.77 18.78
CA GLN A 320 -27.11 -18.87 18.44
C GLN A 320 -28.05 -18.39 19.57
N ARG A 321 -27.62 -18.46 20.83
CA ARG A 321 -28.40 -17.94 21.97
C ARG A 321 -28.21 -16.44 22.18
N CYS A 322 -27.11 -15.88 21.70
CA CYS A 322 -26.79 -14.46 21.90
C CYS A 322 -27.36 -13.59 20.79
N LYS A 323 -26.99 -13.87 19.53
CA LYS A 323 -27.35 -13.11 18.31
C LYS A 323 -27.26 -11.57 18.44
N GLY A 324 -26.50 -11.07 19.40
CA GLY A 324 -26.36 -9.64 19.62
C GLY A 324 -25.69 -8.97 18.43
N LYS A 325 -26.17 -7.79 18.01
CA LYS A 325 -25.53 -6.96 16.99
C LYS A 325 -24.14 -6.52 17.47
N LEU A 326 -23.12 -6.84 16.68
CA LEU A 326 -21.71 -6.52 16.91
C LEU A 326 -21.25 -5.32 16.09
N GLY A 327 -21.82 -5.14 14.89
CA GLY A 327 -21.44 -4.06 13.99
C GLY A 327 -22.14 -4.15 12.64
N ALA A 328 -21.43 -3.78 11.57
CA ALA A 328 -21.94 -3.72 10.21
C ALA A 328 -20.83 -4.06 9.20
N TRP A 329 -21.23 -4.38 7.98
CA TRP A 329 -20.30 -4.60 6.88
C TRP A 329 -20.83 -3.99 5.58
N SER A 330 -19.93 -3.65 4.67
CA SER A 330 -20.21 -3.02 3.37
C SER A 330 -19.08 -3.34 2.40
N TRP A 331 -19.42 -3.87 1.22
CA TRP A 331 -18.43 -4.06 0.17
C TRP A 331 -17.96 -2.73 -0.45
N HIS A 332 -18.81 -1.70 -0.44
CA HIS A 332 -18.47 -0.34 -0.87
C HIS A 332 -17.71 0.47 0.19
N GLY A 333 -17.49 -0.14 1.35
CA GLY A 333 -16.76 0.46 2.46
C GLY A 333 -17.61 1.18 3.50
N LEU A 334 -16.95 1.58 4.58
CA LEU A 334 -17.53 2.31 5.72
C LEU A 334 -16.49 3.29 6.27
N GLN A 335 -16.96 4.46 6.71
CA GLN A 335 -16.13 5.41 7.44
C GLN A 335 -15.92 4.99 8.91
N CYS A 336 -14.69 5.13 9.38
CA CYS A 336 -14.37 5.07 10.79
C CYS A 336 -14.71 6.39 11.50
N SER A 337 -14.84 6.36 12.83
CA SER A 337 -15.06 7.57 13.63
C SER A 337 -13.90 8.58 13.55
N CYS A 338 -12.72 8.14 13.12
CA CYS A 338 -11.56 9.00 12.84
C CYS A 338 -11.59 9.69 11.46
N GLY A 339 -12.61 9.43 10.64
CA GLY A 339 -12.71 9.94 9.28
C GLY A 339 -12.08 9.03 8.21
N GLY A 340 -11.21 8.09 8.60
CA GLY A 340 -10.59 7.11 7.69
C GLY A 340 -11.60 6.17 7.04
N TRP A 341 -11.36 5.83 5.77
CA TRP A 341 -12.26 4.98 4.98
C TRP A 341 -11.69 3.57 4.83
N HIS A 342 -12.54 2.55 4.96
CA HIS A 342 -12.18 1.15 4.66
C HIS A 342 -13.02 0.67 3.51
N THR A 343 -12.41 0.07 2.48
CA THR A 343 -13.11 -0.57 1.37
C THR A 343 -12.41 -1.88 0.99
N PRO A 344 -13.12 -3.03 0.98
CA PRO A 344 -14.41 -3.26 1.64
C PRO A 344 -14.27 -3.23 3.18
N ALA A 345 -15.38 -3.06 3.90
CA ALA A 345 -15.36 -2.84 5.35
C ALA A 345 -16.18 -3.88 6.13
N PHE A 346 -15.55 -4.49 7.14
CA PHE A 346 -16.20 -5.35 8.14
C PHE A 346 -15.95 -4.76 9.53
N GLN A 347 -16.88 -3.93 9.97
CA GLN A 347 -16.73 -3.07 11.14
C GLN A 347 -17.34 -3.72 12.38
N VAL A 348 -16.55 -3.88 13.44
CA VAL A 348 -17.00 -4.34 14.76
C VAL A 348 -16.87 -3.21 15.77
N HIS A 349 -17.96 -2.90 16.48
CA HIS A 349 -17.94 -1.84 17.49
C HIS A 349 -17.23 -2.30 18.77
N LEU A 350 -16.29 -1.49 19.26
CA LEU A 350 -15.56 -1.78 20.50
C LEU A 350 -16.47 -1.84 21.73
N SER A 351 -17.60 -1.13 21.71
CA SER A 351 -18.60 -1.21 22.78
C SER A 351 -19.30 -2.57 22.88
N ARG A 352 -19.11 -3.47 21.91
CA ARG A 352 -19.77 -4.78 21.81
C ARG A 352 -18.82 -5.96 22.04
N VAL A 353 -17.53 -5.71 22.15
CA VAL A 353 -16.50 -6.74 22.32
C VAL A 353 -15.57 -6.43 23.49
N ASP A 354 -15.00 -7.47 24.09
CA ASP A 354 -13.92 -7.38 25.08
C ASP A 354 -12.63 -7.86 24.42
N ARG A 355 -11.55 -7.06 24.52
CA ARG A 355 -10.18 -7.43 24.16
C ARG A 355 -9.52 -8.12 25.35
N LEU A 356 -9.13 -9.37 25.20
CA LEU A 356 -8.61 -10.21 26.28
C LEU A 356 -7.28 -10.85 25.85
N PRO A 357 -6.32 -11.06 26.77
CA PRO A 357 -5.11 -11.83 26.45
C PRO A 357 -5.44 -13.24 25.99
N MET A 358 -4.60 -13.81 25.13
CA MET A 358 -4.64 -15.22 24.78
C MET A 358 -4.55 -16.09 26.06
N GLY A 359 -5.34 -17.16 26.10
CA GLY A 359 -5.54 -17.99 27.30
C GLY A 359 -6.71 -17.55 28.20
N SER A 360 -7.25 -16.34 28.03
CA SER A 360 -8.47 -15.94 28.74
C SER A 360 -9.68 -16.81 28.37
N ALA A 361 -10.54 -17.07 29.35
CA ALA A 361 -11.76 -17.86 29.17
C ALA A 361 -12.68 -17.26 28.10
N HIS A 362 -13.13 -18.11 27.18
CA HIS A 362 -13.98 -17.76 26.05
C HIS A 362 -14.92 -18.93 25.73
N ARG A 363 -15.87 -18.69 24.82
CA ARG A 363 -16.78 -19.70 24.27
C ARG A 363 -16.67 -19.74 22.75
N GLY A 364 -17.26 -20.77 22.16
CA GLY A 364 -17.31 -20.94 20.70
C GLY A 364 -16.01 -21.46 20.14
N ASP A 365 -16.06 -21.82 18.86
CA ASP A 365 -14.94 -22.44 18.16
C ASP A 365 -13.84 -21.44 17.83
N VAL A 366 -12.71 -21.97 17.36
CA VAL A 366 -11.61 -21.16 16.83
C VAL A 366 -12.12 -20.33 15.65
N PRO A 367 -12.10 -18.99 15.73
CA PRO A 367 -12.51 -18.16 14.61
C PRO A 367 -11.49 -18.33 13.49
N THR A 368 -12.00 -18.56 12.29
CA THR A 368 -11.20 -18.71 11.08
C THR A 368 -11.59 -17.61 10.09
N PRO A 369 -10.62 -16.97 9.42
CA PRO A 369 -10.89 -16.09 8.30
C PRO A 369 -11.66 -16.85 7.20
N VAL A 370 -12.45 -16.14 6.41
CA VAL A 370 -13.07 -16.71 5.19
C VAL A 370 -11.99 -17.15 4.21
N PHE A 371 -10.84 -16.47 4.23
CA PHE A 371 -9.75 -16.67 3.29
C PHE A 371 -8.52 -17.25 3.99
N ASP A 372 -8.02 -18.36 3.48
CA ASP A 372 -6.76 -18.91 3.97
C ASP A 372 -5.59 -17.96 3.64
N HIS A 373 -4.59 -17.95 4.51
CA HIS A 373 -3.43 -17.05 4.48
C HIS A 373 -2.22 -17.67 3.80
#